data_AF-A0A1M6MUQ1-F1
#
_entry.id   AF-A0A1M6MUQ1-F1
#
_cell.length_a   1.000
_cell.length_b   1.000
_cell.length_c   1.000
_cell.angle_alpha   90.00
_cell.angle_beta   90.00
_cell.angle_gamma   90.00
#
_symmetry.space_group_name_H-M   'P 1'
#
loop_
_entity.id
_entity.type
_entity.pdbx_description
1 polymer ?
#
loop_
_entity_poly.entity_id
_entity_poly.type
_entity_poly.pdbx_seq_one_letter_code
_entity_poly.pdbx_strand_id
1 'polypeptide(L)'
;MIKIVNHSKKVLDLAHKEGWEVGARYTNLRDIKTFKNVAFIDIDWKNYNFQKHLDAVKKVRPKMTVARDIEKLEDLESILKEARQLKEFCDDIILVPKDKKLINKLDILPKEYILGYSVPSKYGKTEIPVEKFIGRKVHLLGGRPDVQRKLAQKLNVVSADCNRFTLDAKFGDYFVGDKFVPHKVGGYENCLKDSILNINKIWKNYNGQKR
;
A
#
# COMPACT_ATOMS: atom_id res chain seq x y z
N MET A 1 -2.01 -5.78 11.58
CA MET A 1 -1.50 -4.86 10.52
C MET A 1 -2.65 -4.04 9.95
N ILE A 2 -2.33 -2.92 9.30
CA ILE A 2 -3.32 -2.05 8.64
C ILE A 2 -3.53 -2.51 7.19
N LYS A 3 -4.78 -2.75 6.78
CA LYS A 3 -5.13 -3.06 5.38
C LYS A 3 -5.77 -1.83 4.77
N ILE A 4 -5.32 -1.41 3.60
CA ILE A 4 -5.75 -0.18 2.95
C ILE A 4 -6.31 -0.51 1.58
N VAL A 5 -7.36 0.21 1.19
CA VAL A 5 -7.87 0.20 -0.18
C VAL A 5 -7.88 1.62 -0.75
N ASN A 6 -7.41 1.75 -1.99
CA ASN A 6 -7.29 3.03 -2.70
C ASN A 6 -8.11 2.98 -3.99
N HIS A 7 -9.43 3.09 -3.90
CA HIS A 7 -10.31 2.87 -5.04
C HIS A 7 -11.57 3.76 -4.99
N SER A 8 -12.54 3.49 -5.88
CA SER A 8 -13.84 4.16 -5.93
C SER A 8 -14.62 4.08 -4.61
N LYS A 9 -15.48 5.09 -4.36
CA LYS A 9 -16.32 5.18 -3.15
C LYS A 9 -17.03 3.88 -2.78
N LYS A 10 -17.61 3.18 -3.76
CA LYS A 10 -18.28 1.89 -3.55
C LYS A 10 -17.36 0.83 -2.94
N VAL A 11 -16.14 0.70 -3.46
CA VAL A 11 -15.16 -0.28 -2.95
C VAL A 11 -14.69 0.14 -1.56
N LEU A 12 -14.43 1.43 -1.35
CA LEU A 12 -14.05 1.98 -0.05
C LEU A 12 -15.11 1.65 1.01
N ASP A 13 -16.39 1.86 0.71
CA ASP A 13 -17.50 1.60 1.64
C ASP A 13 -17.59 0.10 2.01
N LEU A 14 -17.42 -0.79 1.04
CA LEU A 14 -17.45 -2.24 1.30
C LEU A 14 -16.27 -2.67 2.17
N ALA A 15 -15.05 -2.25 1.82
CA ALA A 15 -13.86 -2.62 2.57
C ALA A 15 -13.84 -2.01 3.98
N HIS A 16 -14.32 -0.77 4.12
CA HIS A 16 -14.37 -0.08 5.40
C HIS A 16 -15.30 -0.77 6.41
N LYS A 17 -16.45 -1.28 5.94
CA LYS A 17 -17.36 -2.11 6.76
C LYS A 17 -16.69 -3.38 7.29
N GLU A 18 -15.71 -3.90 6.56
CA GLU A 18 -14.93 -5.09 6.90
C GLU A 18 -13.60 -4.77 7.62
N GLY A 19 -13.47 -3.56 8.16
CA GLY A 19 -12.34 -3.12 8.96
C GLY A 19 -11.07 -2.79 8.17
N TRP A 20 -11.20 -2.46 6.89
CA TRP A 20 -10.10 -1.87 6.12
C TRP A 20 -10.09 -0.35 6.28
N GLU A 21 -8.89 0.21 6.20
CA GLU A 21 -8.70 1.63 6.17
C GLU A 21 -8.86 2.20 4.75
N VAL A 22 -9.27 3.45 4.71
CA VAL A 22 -9.51 4.18 3.47
C VAL A 22 -8.25 4.91 3.04
N GLY A 23 -7.93 4.82 1.75
CA GLY A 23 -6.96 5.70 1.14
C GLY A 23 -7.36 6.12 -0.27
N ALA A 24 -6.52 6.95 -0.87
CA ALA A 24 -6.70 7.48 -2.20
C ALA A 24 -5.37 7.85 -2.83
N ARG A 25 -5.32 7.90 -4.16
CA ARG A 25 -4.23 8.61 -4.85
C ARG A 25 -4.42 10.11 -4.70
N TYR A 26 -3.34 10.89 -4.55
CA TYR A 26 -3.44 12.35 -4.39
C TYR A 26 -4.17 13.06 -5.55
N THR A 27 -4.22 12.43 -6.73
CA THR A 27 -4.94 12.95 -7.91
C THR A 27 -6.45 12.67 -7.91
N ASN A 28 -6.96 11.82 -7.02
CA ASN A 28 -8.39 11.56 -6.85
C ASN A 28 -8.80 11.51 -5.38
N LEU A 29 -9.09 12.67 -4.79
CA LEU A 29 -9.58 12.78 -3.42
C LEU A 29 -11.12 12.80 -3.33
N ARG A 30 -11.84 12.68 -4.45
CA ARG A 30 -13.30 12.81 -4.46
C ARG A 30 -13.97 11.69 -3.67
N ASP A 31 -13.49 10.46 -3.86
CA ASP A 31 -14.09 9.26 -3.29
C ASP A 31 -13.92 9.16 -1.77
N ILE A 32 -12.98 9.91 -1.19
CA ILE A 32 -12.69 9.88 0.25
C ILE A 32 -13.35 11.00 1.05
N LYS A 33 -14.04 11.97 0.40
CA LYS A 33 -14.58 13.18 1.05
C LYS A 33 -15.52 12.94 2.23
N THR A 34 -16.18 11.79 2.28
CA THR A 34 -17.19 11.46 3.29
C THR A 34 -16.62 10.65 4.46
N PHE A 35 -15.34 10.26 4.40
CA PHE A 35 -14.68 9.55 5.48
C PHE A 35 -13.98 10.53 6.40
N LYS A 36 -14.22 10.41 7.71
CA LYS A 36 -13.62 11.29 8.72
C LYS A 36 -12.12 11.09 8.85
N ASN A 37 -11.68 9.84 8.77
CA ASN A 37 -10.28 9.45 8.88
C ASN A 37 -9.84 8.79 7.57
N VAL A 38 -8.71 9.24 7.04
CA VAL A 38 -8.10 8.67 5.85
C VAL A 38 -6.74 8.15 6.27
N ALA A 39 -6.49 6.86 6.06
CA ALA A 39 -5.21 6.28 6.47
C ALA A 39 -4.10 6.59 5.49
N PHE A 40 -4.39 6.73 4.20
CA PHE A 40 -3.33 6.72 3.20
C PHE A 40 -3.59 7.64 2.01
N ILE A 41 -2.57 8.42 1.66
CA ILE A 41 -2.48 9.10 0.37
C ILE A 41 -1.35 8.48 -0.44
N ASP A 42 -1.69 7.98 -1.62
CA ASP A 42 -0.77 7.32 -2.54
C ASP A 42 -0.33 8.28 -3.66
N ILE A 43 0.81 7.97 -4.27
CA ILE A 43 1.40 8.76 -5.35
C ILE A 43 0.88 8.34 -6.73
N ASP A 44 0.81 9.31 -7.64
CA ASP A 44 0.81 9.03 -9.07
C ASP A 44 2.26 8.84 -9.54
N TRP A 45 2.78 7.61 -9.42
CA TRP A 45 4.18 7.32 -9.73
C TRP A 45 4.55 7.62 -11.20
N LYS A 46 3.59 7.57 -12.13
CA LYS A 46 3.86 7.87 -13.55
C LYS A 46 4.05 9.35 -13.82
N ASN A 47 3.26 10.18 -13.13
CA ASN A 47 3.22 11.62 -13.33
C ASN A 47 3.34 12.33 -11.98
N TYR A 48 4.41 12.01 -11.24
CA TYR A 48 4.56 12.50 -9.87
C TYR A 48 4.77 14.02 -9.84
N ASN A 49 4.00 14.69 -8.99
CA ASN A 49 4.15 16.11 -8.72
C ASN A 49 4.13 16.32 -7.20
N PHE A 50 5.29 16.68 -6.65
CA PHE A 50 5.45 16.84 -5.20
C PHE A 50 4.52 17.91 -4.62
N GLN A 51 4.36 19.07 -5.26
CA GLN A 51 3.52 20.14 -4.72
C GLN A 51 2.05 19.72 -4.60
N LYS A 52 1.49 19.11 -5.66
CA LYS A 52 0.12 18.58 -5.64
C LYS A 52 -0.04 17.49 -4.58
N HIS A 53 0.97 16.65 -4.41
CA HIS A 53 0.96 15.62 -3.39
C HIS A 53 0.98 16.23 -1.98
N LEU A 54 1.88 17.19 -1.71
CA LEU A 54 1.96 17.90 -0.44
C LEU A 54 0.65 18.63 -0.11
N ASP A 55 0.03 19.29 -1.08
CA ASP A 55 -1.25 19.97 -0.89
C ASP A 55 -2.38 18.99 -0.54
N ALA A 56 -2.39 17.82 -1.17
CA ALA A 56 -3.33 16.75 -0.83
C ALA A 56 -3.12 16.23 0.60
N VAL A 57 -1.87 15.98 1.00
CA VAL A 57 -1.54 15.50 2.35
C VAL A 57 -1.87 16.57 3.40
N LYS A 58 -1.56 17.85 3.16
CA LYS A 58 -1.95 18.97 4.04
C LYS A 58 -3.45 19.06 4.24
N LYS A 59 -4.22 18.88 3.15
CA LYS A 59 -5.68 18.96 3.17
C LYS A 59 -6.32 17.77 3.88
N VAL A 60 -5.81 16.57 3.64
CA VAL A 60 -6.43 15.32 4.13
C VAL A 60 -5.91 14.93 5.51
N ARG A 61 -4.66 15.28 5.84
CA ARG A 61 -3.93 14.84 7.04
C ARG A 61 -4.02 13.32 7.25
N PRO A 62 -3.56 12.51 6.29
CA PRO A 62 -3.68 11.07 6.39
C PRO A 62 -2.77 10.51 7.49
N LYS A 63 -3.08 9.31 7.98
CA LYS A 63 -2.17 8.60 8.90
C LYS A 63 -0.79 8.37 8.27
N MET A 64 -0.74 7.97 7.01
CA MET A 64 0.50 7.72 6.29
C MET A 64 0.46 8.21 4.85
N THR A 65 1.63 8.47 4.28
CA THR A 65 1.80 8.73 2.85
C THR A 65 3.12 8.16 2.34
N VAL A 66 3.31 8.14 1.02
CA VAL A 66 4.54 7.68 0.36
C VAL A 66 5.35 8.87 -0.13
N ALA A 67 6.65 8.90 0.16
CA ALA A 67 7.55 9.81 -0.54
C ALA A 67 7.69 9.41 -2.02
N ARG A 68 8.30 10.26 -2.85
CA ARG A 68 8.70 9.88 -4.20
C ARG A 68 9.55 8.59 -4.17
N ASP A 69 9.32 7.69 -5.13
CA ASP A 69 10.14 6.48 -5.30
C ASP A 69 11.62 6.84 -5.50
N ILE A 70 12.51 6.12 -4.81
CA ILE A 70 13.97 6.32 -4.89
C ILE A 70 14.49 5.49 -6.05
N GLU A 71 14.23 5.95 -7.28
CA GLU A 71 14.71 5.34 -8.53
C GLU A 71 16.22 5.52 -8.74
N LYS A 72 16.77 6.61 -8.19
CA LYS A 72 18.19 6.97 -8.25
C LYS A 72 18.68 7.35 -6.86
N LEU A 73 19.76 6.73 -6.40
CA LEU A 73 20.37 7.00 -5.11
C LEU A 73 20.82 8.46 -4.98
N GLU A 74 21.19 9.09 -6.09
CA GLU A 74 21.63 10.49 -6.15
C GLU A 74 20.51 11.46 -5.75
N ASP A 75 19.25 11.09 -5.96
CA ASP A 75 18.10 11.92 -5.59
C ASP A 75 17.74 11.80 -4.10
N LEU A 76 18.39 10.89 -3.34
CA LEU A 76 17.97 10.52 -1.99
C LEU A 76 17.83 11.71 -1.05
N GLU A 77 18.79 12.65 -1.06
CA GLU A 77 18.73 13.82 -0.17
C GLU A 77 17.50 14.69 -0.46
N SER A 78 17.20 14.92 -1.74
CA SER A 78 16.02 15.67 -2.17
C SER A 78 14.72 14.96 -1.74
N ILE A 79 14.65 13.64 -1.91
CA ILE A 79 13.50 12.82 -1.51
C ILE A 79 13.31 12.83 0.01
N LEU A 80 14.40 12.77 0.79
CA LEU A 80 14.33 12.87 2.24
C LEU A 80 13.87 14.26 2.71
N LYS A 81 14.21 15.32 1.97
CA LYS A 81 13.67 16.66 2.21
C LYS A 81 12.16 16.72 1.94
N GLU A 82 11.70 16.16 0.83
CA GLU A 82 10.26 16.00 0.53
C GLU A 82 9.55 15.19 1.63
N ALA A 83 10.13 14.07 2.05
CA ALA A 83 9.60 13.22 3.11
C ALA A 83 9.42 13.97 4.43
N ARG A 84 10.40 14.80 4.83
CA ARG A 84 10.29 15.64 6.04
C ARG A 84 9.14 16.64 5.94
N GLN A 85 8.93 17.26 4.78
CA GLN A 85 7.80 18.19 4.58
C GLN A 85 6.45 17.48 4.63
N LEU A 86 6.34 16.26 4.09
CA LEU A 86 5.13 15.45 4.21
C LEU A 86 4.86 15.04 5.65
N LYS A 87 5.92 14.71 6.40
CA LYS A 87 5.86 14.24 7.80
C LYS A 87 5.26 15.26 8.77
N GLU A 88 5.28 16.55 8.43
CA GLU A 88 4.60 17.60 9.20
C GLU A 88 3.06 17.45 9.20
N PHE A 89 2.51 16.69 8.25
CA PHE A 89 1.07 16.57 8.02
C PHE A 89 0.54 15.13 8.10
N CYS A 90 1.38 14.16 8.47
CA CYS A 90 1.01 12.76 8.66
C CYS A 90 1.86 12.05 9.72
N ASP A 91 1.41 10.89 10.19
CA ASP A 91 2.09 10.13 11.26
C ASP A 91 3.25 9.29 10.75
N ASP A 92 3.11 8.67 9.58
CA ASP A 92 4.15 7.80 9.01
C ASP A 92 4.47 8.16 7.55
N ILE A 93 5.75 8.05 7.19
CA ILE A 93 6.23 8.14 5.81
C ILE A 93 6.71 6.77 5.36
N ILE A 94 6.32 6.41 4.14
CA ILE A 94 6.80 5.24 3.42
C ILE A 94 7.87 5.69 2.41
N LEU A 95 9.08 5.13 2.52
CA LEU A 95 10.15 5.28 1.53
C LEU A 95 10.20 4.04 0.64
N VAL A 96 10.20 4.24 -0.68
CA VAL A 96 10.18 3.13 -1.65
C VAL A 96 11.52 3.03 -2.37
N PRO A 97 12.46 2.18 -1.92
CA PRO A 97 13.74 2.03 -2.58
C PRO A 97 13.58 1.20 -3.87
N LYS A 98 14.08 1.74 -4.98
CA LYS A 98 14.04 1.10 -6.31
C LYS A 98 15.43 0.94 -6.94
N ASP A 99 16.37 1.85 -6.65
CA ASP A 99 17.73 1.79 -7.18
C ASP A 99 18.49 0.54 -6.68
N LYS A 100 19.10 -0.23 -7.60
CA LYS A 100 19.97 -1.37 -7.27
C LYS A 100 21.14 -1.01 -6.37
N LYS A 101 21.64 0.23 -6.43
CA LYS A 101 22.72 0.72 -5.55
C LYS A 101 22.33 0.67 -4.08
N LEU A 102 21.03 0.59 -3.76
CA LEU A 102 20.52 0.46 -2.39
C LEU A 102 20.51 -0.98 -1.87
N ILE A 103 20.77 -2.01 -2.68
CA ILE A 103 20.68 -3.43 -2.27
C ILE A 103 21.49 -3.72 -0.99
N ASN A 104 22.67 -3.13 -0.86
CA ASN A 104 23.54 -3.30 0.32
C ASN A 104 23.62 -2.04 1.19
N LYS A 105 22.70 -1.08 1.00
CA LYS A 105 22.75 0.24 1.64
C LYS A 105 21.39 0.71 2.19
N LEU A 106 20.42 -0.18 2.40
CA LEU A 106 19.12 0.23 2.97
C LEU A 106 19.21 0.84 4.38
N ASP A 107 20.30 0.58 5.11
CA ASP A 107 20.54 1.17 6.43
C ASP A 107 20.81 2.68 6.40
N ILE A 108 21.14 3.25 5.23
CA ILE A 108 21.22 4.72 5.08
C ILE A 108 19.84 5.39 5.14
N LEU A 109 18.76 4.61 4.92
CA LEU A 109 17.40 5.12 4.99
C LEU A 109 16.95 5.22 6.46
N PRO A 110 16.45 6.38 6.93
CA PRO A 110 16.11 6.60 8.33
C PRO A 110 15.18 5.51 8.91
N LYS A 111 15.50 5.01 10.11
CA LYS A 111 14.85 3.82 10.72
C LYS A 111 13.41 4.08 11.17
N GLU A 112 13.08 5.34 11.42
CA GLU A 112 11.74 5.81 11.77
C GLU A 112 10.74 5.65 10.61
N TYR A 113 11.22 5.68 9.37
CA TYR A 113 10.37 5.52 8.20
C TYR A 113 10.10 4.04 7.86
N ILE A 114 8.90 3.82 7.34
CA ILE A 114 8.45 2.52 6.84
C ILE A 114 9.07 2.31 5.46
N LEU A 115 9.54 1.10 5.17
CA LEU A 115 10.00 0.76 3.82
C LEU A 115 8.85 0.22 2.98
N GLY A 116 8.62 0.82 1.81
CA GLY A 116 7.69 0.34 0.81
C GLY A 116 8.32 -0.79 0.00
N TYR A 117 7.68 -1.96 0.00
CA TYR A 117 8.07 -3.09 -0.83
C TYR A 117 7.03 -3.31 -1.93
N SER A 118 7.41 -3.09 -3.19
CA SER A 118 6.55 -3.35 -4.33
C SER A 118 6.39 -4.84 -4.57
N VAL A 119 5.20 -5.34 -4.27
CA VAL A 119 4.86 -6.76 -4.40
C VAL A 119 4.94 -7.15 -5.88
N PRO A 120 5.68 -8.22 -6.24
CA PRO A 120 5.86 -8.61 -7.62
C PRO A 120 4.53 -8.75 -8.37
N SER A 121 4.41 -7.99 -9.46
CA SER A 121 3.25 -7.99 -10.35
C SER A 121 3.69 -7.68 -11.78
N LYS A 122 2.77 -7.76 -12.75
CA LYS A 122 3.03 -7.33 -14.13
C LYS A 122 3.38 -5.83 -14.25
N TYR A 123 2.98 -5.00 -13.27
CA TYR A 123 3.08 -3.54 -13.34
C TYR A 123 4.26 -2.96 -12.56
N GLY A 124 4.94 -3.78 -11.77
CA GLY A 124 6.05 -3.34 -10.94
C GLY A 124 6.60 -4.47 -10.08
N LYS A 125 7.93 -4.49 -9.96
CA LYS A 125 8.68 -5.27 -8.99
C LYS A 125 9.81 -4.39 -8.46
N THR A 126 10.23 -4.62 -7.23
CA THR A 126 11.54 -4.13 -6.79
C THR A 126 12.62 -5.09 -7.27
N GLU A 127 13.78 -4.57 -7.66
CA GLU A 127 14.97 -5.38 -7.94
C GLU A 127 15.78 -5.65 -6.66
N ILE A 128 15.39 -5.02 -5.55
CA ILE A 128 16.02 -5.23 -4.25
C ILE A 128 15.46 -6.52 -3.63
N PRO A 129 16.33 -7.48 -3.23
CA PRO A 129 15.89 -8.72 -2.61
C PRO A 129 15.09 -8.49 -1.32
N VAL A 130 14.10 -9.35 -1.07
CA VAL A 130 13.21 -9.23 0.10
C VAL A 130 13.97 -9.31 1.42
N GLU A 131 15.07 -10.07 1.45
CA GLU A 131 15.92 -10.28 2.61
C GLU A 131 16.53 -8.97 3.13
N LYS A 132 16.70 -7.97 2.25
CA LYS A 132 17.25 -6.67 2.63
C LYS A 132 16.28 -5.81 3.45
N PHE A 133 14.99 -6.15 3.46
CA PHE A 133 13.96 -5.46 4.24
C PHE A 133 13.73 -6.12 5.62
N ILE A 134 14.39 -7.25 5.91
CA ILE A 134 14.26 -7.94 7.20
C ILE A 134 14.68 -7.00 8.32
N GLY A 135 13.93 -7.02 9.42
CA GLY A 135 14.18 -6.14 10.54
C GLY A 135 13.78 -4.69 10.29
N ARG A 136 13.10 -4.32 9.20
CA ARG A 136 12.48 -3.00 9.01
C ARG A 136 10.96 -3.10 9.09
N LYS A 137 10.27 -2.01 9.47
CA LYS A 137 8.82 -1.91 9.27
C LYS A 137 8.56 -1.83 7.77
N VAL A 138 7.64 -2.63 7.26
CA VAL A 138 7.35 -2.71 5.83
C VAL A 138 5.89 -2.36 5.53
N HIS A 139 5.70 -1.55 4.49
CA HIS A 139 4.43 -1.40 3.78
C HIS A 139 4.48 -2.20 2.48
N LEU A 140 3.53 -3.11 2.25
CA LEU A 140 3.45 -3.84 0.99
C LEU A 140 2.62 -3.05 -0.02
N LEU A 141 3.26 -2.65 -1.13
CA LEU A 141 2.65 -1.84 -2.18
C LEU A 141 1.97 -2.74 -3.22
N GLY A 142 0.65 -2.70 -3.26
CA GLY A 142 -0.19 -3.41 -4.22
C GLY A 142 0.05 -4.93 -4.30
N GLY A 143 -0.21 -5.51 -5.48
CA GLY A 143 -0.01 -6.94 -5.75
C GLY A 143 -1.17 -7.84 -5.30
N ARG A 144 -0.99 -9.16 -5.46
CA ARG A 144 -1.99 -10.16 -5.10
C ARG A 144 -2.01 -10.43 -3.60
N PRO A 145 -3.18 -10.67 -2.98
CA PRO A 145 -3.26 -10.90 -1.53
C PRO A 145 -2.48 -12.12 -1.04
N ASP A 146 -2.47 -13.23 -1.79
CA ASP A 146 -1.72 -14.43 -1.42
C ASP A 146 -0.20 -14.20 -1.43
N VAL A 147 0.29 -13.41 -2.38
CA VAL A 147 1.70 -13.03 -2.48
C VAL A 147 2.09 -12.09 -1.33
N GLN A 148 1.23 -11.10 -1.02
CA GLN A 148 1.43 -10.23 0.13
C GLN A 148 1.55 -11.05 1.42
N ARG A 149 0.67 -12.03 1.62
CA ARG A 149 0.68 -12.88 2.82
C ARG A 149 1.92 -13.76 2.90
N LYS A 150 2.42 -14.28 1.78
CA LYS A 150 3.70 -15.02 1.70
C LYS A 150 4.89 -14.14 2.08
N LEU A 151 4.95 -12.91 1.58
CA LEU A 151 6.01 -11.95 1.96
C LEU A 151 5.98 -11.64 3.47
N ALA A 152 4.79 -11.54 4.05
CA ALA A 152 4.63 -11.32 5.49
C ALA A 152 5.10 -12.49 6.37
N GLN A 153 5.42 -13.66 5.82
CA GLN A 153 6.09 -14.73 6.58
C GLN A 153 7.56 -14.38 6.89
N LYS A 154 8.17 -13.51 6.07
CA LYS A 154 9.58 -13.09 6.18
C LYS A 154 9.74 -11.67 6.73
N LEU A 155 8.76 -10.80 6.50
CA LEU A 155 8.84 -9.38 6.76
C LEU A 155 7.96 -8.92 7.94
N ASN A 156 8.40 -7.87 8.62
CA ASN A 156 7.58 -7.14 9.59
C ASN A 156 6.65 -6.14 8.86
N VAL A 157 5.56 -6.66 8.32
CA VAL A 157 4.56 -5.89 7.57
C VAL A 157 3.65 -5.14 8.55
N VAL A 158 3.75 -3.82 8.58
CA VAL A 158 2.88 -2.98 9.43
C VAL A 158 1.60 -2.58 8.70
N SER A 159 1.66 -2.51 7.37
CA SER A 159 0.54 -2.11 6.50
C SER A 159 0.66 -2.69 5.09
N ALA A 160 -0.46 -2.77 4.37
CA ALA A 160 -0.47 -3.08 2.94
C ALA A 160 -1.66 -2.40 2.26
N ASP A 161 -1.46 -1.90 1.05
CA ASP A 161 -2.57 -1.54 0.16
C ASP A 161 -2.83 -2.69 -0.84
N CYS A 162 -4.11 -2.95 -1.14
CA CYS A 162 -4.46 -3.93 -2.16
C CYS A 162 -5.71 -3.50 -2.90
N ASN A 163 -5.58 -3.31 -4.22
CA ASN A 163 -6.71 -3.07 -5.11
C ASN A 163 -6.96 -4.25 -6.07
N ARG A 164 -6.11 -5.30 -6.03
CA ARG A 164 -6.12 -6.34 -7.07
C ARG A 164 -7.49 -7.01 -7.21
N PHE A 165 -8.16 -7.29 -6.10
CA PHE A 165 -9.48 -7.91 -6.09
C PHE A 165 -10.55 -7.12 -6.83
N THR A 166 -10.39 -5.80 -7.01
CA THR A 166 -11.35 -4.99 -7.78
C THR A 166 -11.21 -5.22 -9.28
N LEU A 167 -10.04 -5.62 -9.77
CA LEU A 167 -9.80 -5.97 -11.17
C LEU A 167 -10.43 -7.32 -11.48
N ASP A 168 -10.15 -8.34 -10.67
CA ASP A 168 -10.68 -9.69 -10.89
C ASP A 168 -12.21 -9.74 -10.72
N ALA A 169 -12.78 -8.96 -9.79
CA ALA A 169 -14.23 -8.83 -9.63
C ALA A 169 -14.94 -8.31 -10.88
N LYS A 170 -14.29 -7.51 -11.75
CA LYS A 170 -14.89 -7.04 -13.02
C LYS A 170 -15.13 -8.20 -14.00
N PHE A 171 -14.39 -9.29 -13.85
CA PHE A 171 -14.52 -10.50 -14.66
C PHE A 171 -15.40 -11.56 -13.98
N GLY A 172 -16.03 -11.24 -12.85
CA GLY A 172 -16.85 -12.19 -12.10
C GLY A 172 -16.04 -13.11 -11.18
N ASP A 173 -14.75 -12.85 -11.00
CA ASP A 173 -13.88 -13.65 -10.15
C ASP A 173 -13.75 -13.06 -8.74
N TYR A 174 -13.51 -13.92 -7.75
CA TYR A 174 -13.26 -13.51 -6.38
C TYR A 174 -12.10 -14.30 -5.77
N PHE A 175 -11.46 -13.70 -4.76
CA PHE A 175 -10.34 -14.31 -4.08
C PHE A 175 -10.81 -15.36 -3.07
N VAL A 176 -10.25 -16.58 -3.15
CA VAL A 176 -10.59 -17.70 -2.25
C VAL A 176 -9.54 -18.00 -1.18
N GLY A 177 -8.44 -17.24 -1.15
CA GLY A 177 -7.37 -17.39 -0.14
C GLY A 177 -5.97 -17.54 -0.75
N ASP A 178 -5.87 -18.16 -1.91
CA ASP A 178 -4.62 -18.40 -2.64
C ASP A 178 -4.69 -17.97 -4.11
N LYS A 179 -5.88 -17.91 -4.69
CA LYS A 179 -6.12 -17.52 -6.09
C LYS A 179 -7.48 -16.83 -6.28
N PHE A 180 -7.71 -16.35 -7.49
CA PHE A 180 -8.99 -15.85 -7.95
C PHE A 180 -9.71 -16.94 -8.75
N VAL A 181 -11.00 -17.12 -8.53
CA VAL A 181 -11.84 -18.10 -9.24
C VAL A 181 -13.21 -17.49 -9.55
N PRO A 182 -13.97 -18.05 -10.52
CA PRO A 182 -15.33 -17.59 -10.80
C PRO A 182 -16.24 -17.67 -9.58
N HIS A 183 -17.00 -16.61 -9.33
CA HIS A 183 -17.96 -16.55 -8.25
C HIS A 183 -19.25 -17.30 -8.61
N LYS A 184 -19.74 -18.18 -7.73
CA LYS A 184 -20.90 -19.07 -8.00
C LYS A 184 -22.16 -18.32 -8.44
N VAL A 185 -22.41 -17.15 -7.85
CA VAL A 185 -23.56 -16.28 -8.17
C VAL A 185 -23.17 -15.17 -9.16
N GLY A 186 -21.88 -14.88 -9.31
CA GLY A 186 -21.40 -13.67 -9.99
C GLY A 186 -21.82 -12.36 -9.30
N GLY A 187 -21.66 -11.26 -10.04
CA GLY A 187 -21.98 -9.91 -9.59
C GLY A 187 -20.79 -9.21 -8.94
N TYR A 188 -20.47 -7.99 -9.41
CA TYR A 188 -19.31 -7.24 -8.96
C TYR A 188 -19.24 -7.08 -7.44
N GLU A 189 -20.34 -6.69 -6.80
CA GLU A 189 -20.37 -6.49 -5.35
C GLU A 189 -20.19 -7.78 -4.55
N ASN A 190 -20.73 -8.90 -5.02
CA ASN A 190 -20.54 -10.19 -4.35
C ASN A 190 -19.08 -10.61 -4.43
N CYS A 191 -18.46 -10.49 -5.61
CA CYS A 191 -17.05 -10.77 -5.80
C CYS A 191 -16.15 -9.91 -4.89
N LEU A 192 -16.48 -8.62 -4.73
CA LEU A 192 -15.75 -7.73 -3.83
C LEU A 192 -15.89 -8.18 -2.37
N LYS A 193 -17.12 -8.40 -1.89
CA LYS A 193 -17.40 -8.82 -0.50
C LYS A 193 -16.66 -10.11 -0.15
N ASP A 194 -16.84 -11.15 -0.96
CA ASP A 194 -16.23 -12.44 -0.67
C ASP A 194 -14.70 -12.39 -0.77
N SER A 195 -14.15 -11.59 -1.69
CA SER A 195 -12.71 -11.33 -1.74
C SER A 195 -12.21 -10.67 -0.45
N ILE A 196 -12.85 -9.60 0.00
CA ILE A 196 -12.46 -8.87 1.21
C ILE A 196 -12.49 -9.81 2.43
N LEU A 197 -13.54 -10.62 2.57
CA LEU A 197 -13.66 -11.60 3.65
C LEU A 197 -12.55 -12.65 3.61
N ASN A 198 -12.23 -13.20 2.44
CA ASN A 198 -11.17 -14.20 2.32
C ASN A 198 -9.77 -13.59 2.49
N ILE A 199 -9.56 -12.34 2.07
CA ILE A 199 -8.32 -11.62 2.38
C ILE A 199 -8.21 -11.41 3.90
N ASN A 200 -9.30 -11.02 4.57
CA ASN A 200 -9.31 -10.90 6.03
C ASN A 200 -8.93 -12.22 6.72
N LYS A 201 -9.42 -13.37 6.24
CA LYS A 201 -9.09 -14.70 6.78
C LYS A 201 -7.59 -15.00 6.73
N ILE A 202 -6.92 -14.75 5.60
CA ILE A 202 -5.48 -15.05 5.48
C ILE A 202 -4.60 -14.17 6.39
N TRP A 203 -5.12 -13.00 6.80
CA TRP A 203 -4.45 -12.07 7.71
C TRP A 203 -4.85 -12.21 9.18
N LYS A 204 -5.89 -13.01 9.52
CA LYS A 204 -6.48 -13.07 10.86
C LYS A 204 -5.46 -13.35 11.98
N ASN A 205 -4.49 -14.24 11.71
CA ASN A 205 -3.49 -14.66 12.70
C ASN A 205 -2.14 -13.95 12.52
N TYR A 206 -2.09 -12.87 11.74
CA TYR A 206 -0.86 -12.14 11.50
C TYR A 206 -0.59 -11.12 12.60
N ASN A 207 0.41 -11.39 13.42
CA ASN A 207 0.77 -10.57 14.58
C ASN A 207 2.01 -9.67 14.35
N GLY A 208 2.52 -9.59 13.11
CA GLY A 208 3.80 -8.96 12.82
C GLY A 208 4.99 -9.78 13.33
N GLN A 209 6.21 -9.37 12.97
CA GLN A 209 7.37 -9.80 13.76
C GLN A 209 7.41 -8.88 14.97
N LYS A 210 6.92 -9.36 16.11
CA LYS A 210 7.25 -8.77 17.41
C LYS A 210 8.78 -8.78 17.49
N ARG A 211 9.38 -7.59 17.45
CA ARG A 211 10.77 -7.44 17.89
C ARG A 211 10.80 -7.61 19.40
#